data_AF-A0AAD5VYW6-F1
#
_entry.id   AF-A0AAD5VYW6-F1
#
_cell.length_a   1.000
_cell.length_b   1.000
_cell.length_c   1.000
_cell.angle_alpha   90.00
_cell.angle_beta   90.00
_cell.angle_gamma   90.00
#
_symmetry.space_group_name_H-M   'P 1'
#
loop_
_entity.id
_entity.type
_entity.pdbx_description
1 polymer ?
#
loop_
_entity_poly.entity_id
_entity_poly.type
_entity_poly.pdbx_seq_one_letter_code
_entity_poly.pdbx_strand_id
1 'polypeptide(L)'
;MGCRNRRQQSPEHSDSRTPAAPSSFPPAGKRARRKQLLAAVALILEQVNADAEACSLLAVATASSTQELFSQYTISKFVPAGFPQDKISDFFHLFTVWAGQIGNVYKVQGDRIRAALEYRLAEKKEARWSKRHFIETSGINWKAANKEQFLANIPSVTLQESPKSCVYPPRNAFVAESRDIFDHHSKFIYDDPLFDKRISRKSIHLLDESRLRLDVPSQESVQVYDETDGELVVMVIRDVCKNEEALNFADEVIEKAAKTRKSSRLPDPGYLTQLGLSTGLRKIAEEDVRGSSAFALLWNIILAVAPSEVIDDFRQYLKNLGLKRMDGNGAMVHDWETGLGSYTIKVPGHEFTFHGAELAPPTAVCAWNYCRHGHLEHQPHKFVAAWTTSRATDPSVSPFNNGGHFYMASHGVRIQASGNSLIIFRPKFIHCTSLTLQSPRIPVTRYCQRGMAFVSSSRLPKAWSLYLEGKKEEALQILLGHGDESDEEDSEDSEEAREANTSTPELAGTRALSRRARRVKRKVSEEQAQSEKRKQLATAEGTVAEVPPAGRPKRARKLPAKFRDGELGWRGN
;
A
#
# COMPACT_ATOMS: atom_id res chain seq x y z
N MET A 1 6.08 -14.41 75.64
CA MET A 1 4.70 -13.91 75.78
C MET A 1 3.96 -14.36 74.52
N GLY A 2 3.11 -15.39 74.48
CA GLY A 2 2.12 -15.82 75.45
C GLY A 2 0.75 -15.36 74.95
N CYS A 3 0.03 -16.17 74.17
CA CYS A 3 -1.37 -16.48 74.43
C CYS A 3 -1.93 -17.52 73.45
N ARG A 4 -2.48 -18.57 74.04
CA ARG A 4 -3.28 -19.63 73.45
C ARG A 4 -4.66 -19.09 73.06
N ASN A 5 -5.30 -19.68 72.05
CA ASN A 5 -6.72 -20.00 72.18
C ASN A 5 -7.09 -21.27 71.39
N ARG A 6 -7.95 -22.05 72.03
CA ARG A 6 -8.32 -23.44 71.78
C ARG A 6 -9.84 -23.48 71.65
N ARG A 7 -10.40 -24.11 70.61
CA ARG A 7 -11.77 -24.68 70.50
C ARG A 7 -11.80 -25.50 69.20
N GLN A 8 -11.72 -26.85 69.23
CA GLN A 8 -12.79 -27.84 69.39
C GLN A 8 -13.96 -27.70 68.39
N GLN A 9 -14.02 -28.57 67.37
CA GLN A 9 -14.98 -29.69 67.22
C GLN A 9 -14.89 -30.32 65.80
N SER A 10 -14.77 -31.65 65.73
CA SER A 10 -15.05 -32.53 64.57
C SER A 10 -16.51 -33.02 64.65
N PRO A 11 -17.04 -33.93 63.80
CA PRO A 11 -16.60 -34.46 62.48
C PRO A 11 -17.75 -34.47 61.43
N GLU A 12 -17.49 -34.84 60.16
CA GLU A 12 -18.35 -35.78 59.41
C GLU A 12 -17.75 -36.19 58.06
N HIS A 13 -17.86 -37.48 57.77
CA HIS A 13 -17.40 -38.20 56.59
C HIS A 13 -18.32 -37.98 55.38
N SER A 14 -17.74 -37.84 54.18
CA SER A 14 -18.33 -38.45 52.97
C SER A 14 -17.24 -38.81 51.96
N ASP A 15 -16.82 -40.08 52.02
CA ASP A 15 -16.09 -40.76 50.96
C ASP A 15 -17.04 -40.98 49.77
N SER A 16 -16.79 -40.31 48.65
CA SER A 16 -17.35 -40.69 47.35
C SER A 16 -16.21 -40.97 46.37
N ARG A 17 -15.63 -42.16 46.49
CA ARG A 17 -14.72 -42.71 45.48
C ARG A 17 -15.53 -43.12 44.26
N THR A 18 -15.41 -42.33 43.20
CA THR A 18 -15.79 -42.74 41.85
C THR A 18 -14.84 -43.87 41.41
N PRO A 19 -15.34 -45.01 40.89
CA PRO A 19 -14.48 -46.09 40.44
C PRO A 19 -13.69 -45.66 39.20
N ALA A 20 -12.36 -45.65 39.32
CA ALA A 20 -11.46 -45.45 38.19
C ALA A 20 -11.68 -46.56 37.16
N ALA A 21 -11.87 -46.15 35.91
CA ALA A 21 -11.96 -47.06 34.78
C ALA A 21 -10.73 -48.00 34.75
N PRO A 22 -10.90 -49.30 34.43
CA PRO A 22 -9.80 -50.25 34.43
C PRO A 22 -8.78 -49.86 33.37
N SER A 23 -7.58 -49.45 33.80
CA SER A 23 -6.44 -49.28 32.90
C SER A 23 -6.06 -50.66 32.38
N SER A 24 -6.32 -50.92 31.10
CA SER A 24 -6.20 -52.23 30.44
C SER A 24 -4.77 -52.74 30.21
N PHE A 25 -3.77 -52.23 30.92
CA PHE A 25 -2.37 -52.67 30.78
C PHE A 25 -1.77 -53.10 32.14
N PRO A 26 -1.37 -54.37 32.31
CA PRO A 26 -0.70 -54.83 33.53
C PRO A 26 0.68 -54.17 33.69
N PRO A 27 1.24 -54.04 34.91
CA PRO A 27 2.52 -53.40 35.17
C PRO A 27 3.68 -54.26 34.64
N ALA A 28 3.92 -54.19 33.33
CA ALA A 28 4.99 -54.90 32.67
C ALA A 28 6.32 -54.14 32.82
N GLY A 29 7.44 -54.86 32.95
CA GLY A 29 8.79 -54.27 32.99
C GLY A 29 9.12 -53.47 31.72
N LYS A 30 10.08 -52.54 31.79
CA LYS A 30 10.47 -51.62 30.69
C LYS A 30 10.64 -52.32 29.33
N ARG A 31 11.21 -53.53 29.32
CA ARG A 31 11.41 -54.35 28.10
C ARG A 31 10.09 -54.82 27.47
N ALA A 32 9.13 -55.23 28.30
CA ALA A 32 7.82 -55.68 27.84
C ALA A 32 6.99 -54.52 27.29
N ARG A 33 7.02 -53.34 27.94
CA ARG A 33 6.39 -52.12 27.43
C ARG A 33 6.96 -51.69 26.08
N ARG A 34 8.29 -51.73 25.93
CA ARG A 34 8.95 -51.44 24.64
C ARG A 34 8.51 -52.42 23.55
N LYS A 35 8.43 -53.73 23.86
CA LYS A 35 7.98 -54.76 22.91
C LYS A 35 6.53 -54.53 22.49
N GLN A 36 5.64 -54.21 23.43
CA GLN A 36 4.24 -53.88 23.15
C GLN A 36 4.11 -52.63 22.27
N LEU A 37 4.87 -51.57 22.57
CA LEU A 37 4.88 -50.35 21.75
C LEU A 37 5.35 -50.63 20.32
N LEU A 38 6.42 -51.40 20.14
CA LEU A 38 6.92 -51.76 18.80
C LEU A 38 5.88 -52.58 18.02
N ALA A 39 5.19 -53.51 18.69
CA ALA A 39 4.12 -54.29 18.07
C ALA A 39 2.93 -53.41 17.68
N ALA A 40 2.52 -52.47 18.54
CA ALA A 40 1.45 -51.52 18.24
C ALA A 40 1.81 -50.60 17.05
N VAL A 41 3.05 -50.09 17.00
CA VAL A 41 3.53 -49.28 15.88
C VAL A 41 3.56 -50.09 14.57
N ALA A 42 4.02 -51.34 14.61
CA ALA A 42 3.99 -52.21 13.43
C ALA A 42 2.58 -52.40 12.89
N LEU A 43 1.59 -52.63 13.78
CA LEU A 43 0.19 -52.78 13.40
C LEU A 43 -0.37 -51.48 12.78
N ILE A 44 -0.07 -50.32 13.36
CA ILE A 44 -0.47 -49.02 12.80
C ILE A 44 0.12 -48.83 11.40
N LEU A 45 1.41 -49.11 11.21
CA LEU A 45 2.06 -49.00 9.90
C LEU A 45 1.44 -49.93 8.86
N GLU A 46 1.12 -51.17 9.23
CA GLU A 46 0.47 -52.14 8.33
C GLU A 46 -0.94 -51.68 7.93
N GLN A 47 -1.72 -51.19 8.89
CA GLN A 47 -3.07 -50.68 8.65
C GLN A 47 -3.07 -49.41 7.79
N VAL A 48 -2.18 -48.45 8.08
CA VAL A 48 -2.03 -47.25 7.25
C VAL A 48 -1.57 -47.61 5.84
N ASN A 49 -0.65 -48.58 5.68
CA ASN A 49 -0.21 -49.03 4.37
C ASN A 49 -1.36 -49.68 3.57
N ALA A 50 -2.26 -50.42 4.23
CA ALA A 50 -3.42 -51.01 3.58
C ALA A 50 -4.51 -49.99 3.21
N ASP A 51 -4.58 -48.86 3.92
CA ASP A 51 -5.62 -47.85 3.77
C ASP A 51 -5.24 -46.75 2.74
N ALA A 52 -6.01 -46.70 1.65
CA ALA A 52 -5.74 -45.76 0.55
C ALA A 52 -5.96 -44.29 0.95
N GLU A 53 -6.92 -44.02 1.84
CA GLU A 53 -7.24 -42.67 2.29
C GLU A 53 -6.16 -42.14 3.23
N ALA A 54 -5.70 -42.95 4.18
CA ALA A 54 -4.58 -42.62 5.06
C ALA A 54 -3.29 -42.33 4.27
N CYS A 55 -2.99 -43.17 3.26
CA CYS A 55 -1.85 -42.93 2.38
C CYS A 55 -2.01 -41.66 1.54
N SER A 56 -3.23 -41.36 1.06
CA SER A 56 -3.50 -40.12 0.30
C SER A 56 -3.35 -38.88 1.18
N LEU A 57 -3.88 -38.92 2.41
CA LEU A 57 -3.69 -37.85 3.41
C LEU A 57 -2.22 -37.66 3.77
N LEU A 58 -1.46 -38.75 3.94
CA LEU A 58 -0.01 -38.70 4.17
C LEU A 58 0.72 -38.05 3.00
N ALA A 59 0.34 -38.38 1.77
CA ALA A 59 0.96 -37.86 0.55
C ALA A 59 0.82 -36.33 0.44
N VAL A 60 -0.34 -35.78 0.80
CA VAL A 60 -0.61 -34.33 0.73
C VAL A 60 -0.28 -33.57 2.02
N ALA A 61 0.20 -34.24 3.08
CA ALA A 61 0.49 -33.65 4.39
C ALA A 61 1.74 -32.74 4.43
N THR A 62 1.75 -31.68 3.63
CA THR A 62 2.86 -30.73 3.51
C THR A 62 2.76 -29.57 4.50
N ALA A 63 1.56 -29.14 4.87
CA ALA A 63 1.25 -28.06 5.81
C ALA A 63 0.68 -28.58 7.15
N SER A 64 0.73 -27.78 8.22
CA SER A 64 0.29 -28.20 9.56
C SER A 64 -1.17 -28.66 9.60
N SER A 65 -2.08 -27.99 8.87
CA SER A 65 -3.49 -28.39 8.79
C SER A 65 -3.67 -29.77 8.16
N THR A 66 -2.99 -30.05 7.05
CA THR A 66 -3.02 -31.37 6.39
C THR A 66 -2.32 -32.47 7.19
N GLN A 67 -1.29 -32.12 7.96
CA GLN A 67 -0.63 -33.02 8.92
C GLN A 67 -1.56 -33.39 10.08
N GLU A 68 -2.33 -32.41 10.57
CA GLU A 68 -3.35 -32.62 11.59
C GLU A 68 -4.48 -33.50 11.06
N LEU A 69 -4.96 -33.29 9.82
CA LEU A 69 -5.98 -34.14 9.20
C LEU A 69 -5.51 -35.61 9.09
N PHE A 70 -4.28 -35.84 8.63
CA PHE A 70 -3.69 -37.19 8.63
C PHE A 70 -3.64 -37.77 10.05
N SER A 71 -3.22 -36.97 11.03
CA SER A 71 -3.09 -37.40 12.43
C SER A 71 -4.44 -37.79 13.00
N GLN A 72 -5.46 -36.93 12.90
CA GLN A 72 -6.81 -37.19 13.39
C GLN A 72 -7.43 -38.43 12.73
N TYR A 73 -7.28 -38.57 11.42
CA TYR A 73 -7.74 -39.75 10.68
C TYR A 73 -7.05 -41.03 11.19
N THR A 74 -5.73 -41.02 11.27
CA THR A 74 -4.94 -42.20 11.66
C THR A 74 -5.17 -42.56 13.13
N ILE A 75 -5.23 -41.57 14.02
CA ILE A 75 -5.47 -41.76 15.45
C ILE A 75 -6.86 -42.36 15.68
N SER A 76 -7.89 -41.80 15.06
CA SER A 76 -9.28 -42.27 15.26
C SER A 76 -9.51 -43.69 14.72
N LYS A 77 -8.78 -44.10 13.68
CA LYS A 77 -9.03 -45.37 12.97
C LYS A 77 -8.09 -46.51 13.36
N PHE A 78 -6.83 -46.21 13.63
CA PHE A 78 -5.77 -47.24 13.71
C PHE A 78 -5.01 -47.26 15.05
N VAL A 79 -5.09 -46.19 15.85
CA VAL A 79 -4.39 -46.15 17.14
C VAL A 79 -5.21 -46.89 18.21
N PRO A 80 -4.71 -47.99 18.79
CA PRO A 80 -5.47 -48.81 19.72
C PRO A 80 -5.69 -48.12 21.07
N ALA A 81 -6.77 -48.51 21.76
CA ALA A 81 -7.07 -48.05 23.11
C ALA A 81 -5.89 -48.34 24.07
N GLY A 82 -5.40 -47.28 24.74
CA GLY A 82 -4.27 -47.34 25.66
C GLY A 82 -2.88 -47.18 25.01
N PHE A 83 -2.82 -46.76 23.74
CA PHE A 83 -1.59 -46.21 23.19
C PHE A 83 -1.10 -44.99 24.03
N PRO A 84 0.22 -44.83 24.25
CA PRO A 84 0.74 -43.77 25.11
C PRO A 84 0.30 -42.37 24.65
N GLN A 85 -0.42 -41.65 25.50
CA GLN A 85 -1.01 -40.34 25.16
C GLN A 85 0.05 -39.27 24.88
N ASP A 86 1.22 -39.36 25.50
CA ASP A 86 2.38 -38.48 25.23
C ASP A 86 2.92 -38.59 23.80
N LYS A 87 2.54 -39.65 23.07
CA LYS A 87 2.91 -39.88 21.67
C LYS A 87 1.86 -39.40 20.67
N ILE A 88 0.70 -38.95 21.15
CA ILE A 88 -0.40 -38.51 20.29
C ILE A 88 -0.26 -37.03 19.92
N SER A 89 0.28 -36.20 20.81
CA SER A 89 0.41 -34.75 20.60
C SER A 89 1.32 -34.35 19.44
N ASP A 90 2.22 -35.23 18.99
CA ASP A 90 3.08 -35.03 17.81
C ASP A 90 3.07 -36.28 16.91
N PHE A 91 1.87 -36.84 16.72
CA PHE A 91 1.70 -38.12 16.04
C PHE A 91 2.24 -38.11 14.61
N PHE A 92 2.01 -37.02 13.85
CA PHE A 92 2.50 -36.92 12.47
C PHE A 92 4.02 -37.09 12.40
N HIS A 93 4.78 -36.35 13.21
CA HIS A 93 6.23 -36.43 13.21
C HIS A 93 6.70 -37.84 13.60
N LEU A 94 6.15 -38.39 14.67
CA LEU A 94 6.47 -39.74 15.14
C LEU A 94 6.16 -40.81 14.09
N PHE A 95 5.02 -40.70 13.41
CA PHE A 95 4.65 -41.60 12.33
C PHE A 95 5.66 -41.56 11.19
N THR A 96 6.09 -40.37 10.76
CA THR A 96 7.11 -40.25 9.69
C THR A 96 8.46 -40.86 10.11
N VAL A 97 8.83 -40.77 11.39
CA VAL A 97 10.01 -41.45 11.93
C VAL A 97 9.85 -42.98 11.90
N TRP A 98 8.70 -43.51 12.32
CA TRP A 98 8.42 -44.96 12.26
C TRP A 98 8.41 -45.49 10.83
N ALA A 99 7.79 -44.75 9.91
CA ALA A 99 7.74 -45.10 8.50
C ALA A 99 9.14 -45.17 7.87
N GLY A 100 10.05 -44.27 8.26
CA GLY A 100 11.46 -44.31 7.84
C GLY A 100 12.25 -45.52 8.36
N GLN A 101 11.69 -46.29 9.29
CA GLN A 101 12.29 -47.51 9.86
C GLN A 101 11.66 -48.81 9.35
N ILE A 102 10.73 -48.74 8.40
CA ILE A 102 10.17 -49.92 7.71
C ILE A 102 11.30 -50.71 7.03
N GLY A 103 11.28 -52.04 7.17
CA GLY A 103 12.31 -52.94 6.66
C GLY A 103 13.50 -53.12 7.61
N ASN A 104 13.84 -52.09 8.40
CA ASN A 104 14.94 -52.13 9.36
C ASN A 104 14.50 -52.57 10.76
N VAL A 105 13.56 -51.83 11.34
CA VAL A 105 13.03 -52.06 12.70
C VAL A 105 11.68 -52.78 12.61
N TYR A 106 10.83 -52.32 11.69
CA TYR A 106 9.48 -52.84 11.51
C TYR A 106 9.44 -53.74 10.27
N LYS A 107 9.20 -55.04 10.47
CA LYS A 107 9.09 -56.04 9.39
C LYS A 107 7.69 -56.00 8.75
N VAL A 108 7.30 -54.85 8.20
CA VAL A 108 5.99 -54.61 7.56
C VAL A 108 6.18 -54.29 6.08
N GLN A 109 5.20 -54.63 5.25
CA GLN A 109 5.14 -54.10 3.88
C GLN A 109 4.79 -52.61 3.94
N GLY A 110 5.49 -51.80 3.17
CA GLY A 110 5.39 -50.35 3.26
C GLY A 110 5.41 -49.63 1.93
N ASP A 111 5.08 -50.31 0.83
CA ASP A 111 5.23 -49.75 -0.52
C ASP A 111 4.32 -48.54 -0.74
N ARG A 112 3.09 -48.55 -0.22
CA ARG A 112 2.16 -47.40 -0.32
C ARG A 112 2.57 -46.25 0.58
N ILE A 113 3.02 -46.54 1.80
CA ILE A 113 3.59 -45.53 2.69
C ILE A 113 4.84 -44.90 2.07
N ARG A 114 5.75 -45.71 1.51
CA ARG A 114 6.95 -45.22 0.82
C ARG A 114 6.58 -44.33 -0.37
N ALA A 115 5.66 -44.78 -1.24
CA ALA A 115 5.17 -43.98 -2.36
C ALA A 115 4.52 -42.66 -1.90
N ALA A 116 3.71 -42.67 -0.83
CA ALA A 116 3.11 -41.46 -0.27
C ALA A 116 4.17 -40.50 0.29
N LEU A 117 5.19 -41.00 0.98
CA LEU A 117 6.29 -40.17 1.49
C LEU A 117 7.18 -39.61 0.38
N GLU A 118 7.45 -40.38 -0.67
CA GLU A 118 8.18 -39.93 -1.86
C GLU A 118 7.42 -38.82 -2.58
N TYR A 119 6.11 -39.01 -2.81
CA TYR A 119 5.23 -37.99 -3.37
C TYR A 119 5.25 -36.72 -2.51
N ARG A 120 5.06 -36.85 -1.20
CA ARG A 120 5.11 -35.72 -0.26
C ARG A 120 6.46 -34.99 -0.31
N LEU A 121 7.58 -35.73 -0.43
CA LEU A 121 8.91 -35.14 -0.53
C LEU A 121 9.09 -34.39 -1.86
N ALA A 122 8.58 -34.94 -2.96
CA ALA A 122 8.55 -34.29 -4.26
C ALA A 122 7.74 -32.99 -4.21
N GLU A 123 6.52 -33.00 -3.65
CA GLU A 123 5.68 -31.81 -3.45
C GLU A 123 6.39 -30.74 -2.59
N LYS A 124 7.02 -31.14 -1.48
CA LYS A 124 7.81 -30.22 -0.64
C LYS A 124 9.04 -29.67 -1.36
N LYS A 125 9.65 -30.45 -2.26
CA LYS A 125 10.77 -30.00 -3.06
C LYS A 125 10.27 -28.99 -4.09
N GLU A 126 9.20 -29.30 -4.80
CA GLU A 126 8.57 -28.42 -5.78
C GLU A 126 8.17 -27.10 -5.14
N ALA A 127 7.36 -27.09 -4.07
CA ALA A 127 6.94 -25.88 -3.39
C ALA A 127 8.12 -24.98 -2.94
N ARG A 128 9.24 -25.59 -2.51
CA ARG A 128 10.48 -24.85 -2.17
C ARG A 128 11.14 -24.26 -3.41
N TRP A 129 11.23 -25.00 -4.51
CA TRP A 129 11.80 -24.50 -5.76
C TRP A 129 10.92 -23.43 -6.39
N SER A 130 9.59 -23.61 -6.46
CA SER A 130 8.66 -22.61 -6.98
C SER A 130 8.74 -21.32 -6.15
N LYS A 131 8.78 -21.41 -4.81
CA LYS A 131 8.95 -20.24 -3.95
C LYS A 131 10.31 -19.55 -4.14
N ARG A 132 11.39 -20.34 -4.26
CA ARG A 132 12.72 -19.79 -4.52
C ARG A 132 12.77 -19.08 -5.87
N HIS A 133 12.23 -19.71 -6.91
CA HIS A 133 12.13 -19.15 -8.24
C HIS A 133 11.30 -17.86 -8.23
N PHE A 134 10.16 -17.85 -7.52
CA PHE A 134 9.35 -16.66 -7.30
C PHE A 134 10.17 -15.53 -6.65
N ILE A 135 10.91 -15.81 -5.57
CA ILE A 135 11.77 -14.83 -4.89
C ILE A 135 12.83 -14.24 -5.82
N GLU A 136 13.51 -15.11 -6.58
CA GLU A 136 14.59 -14.71 -7.49
C GLU A 136 14.05 -13.86 -8.66
N THR A 137 12.91 -14.26 -9.25
CA THR A 137 12.31 -13.56 -10.40
C THR A 137 11.52 -12.32 -10.03
N SER A 138 10.91 -12.25 -8.84
CA SER A 138 10.21 -11.04 -8.36
C SER A 138 11.16 -9.96 -7.85
N GLY A 139 12.45 -10.26 -7.68
CA GLY A 139 13.47 -9.28 -7.33
C GLY A 139 13.50 -8.90 -5.84
N ILE A 140 12.86 -9.65 -4.95
CA ILE A 140 12.71 -9.29 -3.52
C ILE A 140 13.86 -9.73 -2.60
N ASN A 141 14.86 -10.48 -3.08
CA ASN A 141 15.96 -10.99 -2.23
C ASN A 141 17.34 -10.74 -2.84
N TRP A 142 17.65 -9.47 -3.06
CA TRP A 142 18.96 -9.10 -3.56
C TRP A 142 19.95 -8.97 -2.42
N LYS A 143 21.13 -9.54 -2.61
CA LYS A 143 22.27 -9.30 -1.71
C LYS A 143 22.72 -7.84 -1.86
N ALA A 144 23.20 -7.23 -0.79
CA ALA A 144 23.68 -5.84 -0.79
C ALA A 144 24.68 -5.54 -1.92
N ALA A 145 25.67 -6.42 -2.14
CA ALA A 145 26.63 -6.27 -3.23
C ALA A 145 25.98 -6.27 -4.63
N ASN A 146 24.96 -7.12 -4.85
CA ASN A 146 24.24 -7.17 -6.13
C ASN A 146 23.44 -5.89 -6.35
N LYS A 147 22.85 -5.35 -5.28
CA LYS A 147 22.10 -4.10 -5.29
C LYS A 147 23.00 -2.92 -5.64
N GLU A 148 24.14 -2.78 -4.98
CA GLU A 148 25.12 -1.71 -5.26
C GLU A 148 25.63 -1.78 -6.69
N GLN A 149 26.02 -2.98 -7.15
CA GLN A 149 26.47 -3.18 -8.54
C GLN A 149 25.39 -2.81 -9.55
N PHE A 150 24.14 -3.18 -9.29
CA PHE A 150 23.02 -2.83 -10.17
C PHE A 150 22.74 -1.34 -10.20
N LEU A 151 22.69 -0.68 -9.04
CA LEU A 151 22.51 0.77 -8.95
C LEU A 151 23.63 1.51 -9.68
N ALA A 152 24.88 1.04 -9.57
CA ALA A 152 26.01 1.61 -10.29
C ALA A 152 25.92 1.43 -11.81
N ASN A 153 25.17 0.42 -12.29
CA ASN A 153 24.95 0.18 -13.71
C ASN A 153 23.78 1.00 -14.30
N ILE A 154 22.96 1.66 -13.47
CA ILE A 154 21.91 2.54 -13.96
C ILE A 154 22.53 3.89 -14.35
N PRO A 155 22.36 4.34 -15.60
CA PRO A 155 22.85 5.64 -16.04
C PRO A 155 22.44 6.77 -15.09
N SER A 156 23.38 7.63 -14.77
CA SER A 156 23.16 8.78 -13.87
C SER A 156 23.33 10.09 -14.65
N VAL A 157 22.42 11.02 -14.42
CA VAL A 157 22.42 12.36 -15.02
C VAL A 157 22.30 13.39 -13.91
N THR A 158 23.09 14.46 -13.97
CA THR A 158 22.98 15.59 -13.05
C THR A 158 22.30 16.75 -13.76
N LEU A 159 21.26 17.31 -13.15
CA LEU A 159 20.50 18.44 -13.69
C LEU A 159 20.25 19.48 -12.60
N GLN A 160 20.43 20.75 -12.94
CA GLN A 160 20.02 21.86 -12.09
C GLN A 160 18.49 22.02 -12.06
N GLU A 161 17.89 22.28 -10.89
CA GLU A 161 16.51 22.75 -10.82
C GLU A 161 16.31 24.04 -11.63
N SER A 162 15.24 24.09 -12.41
CA SER A 162 14.86 25.25 -13.21
C SER A 162 14.30 26.35 -12.31
N PRO A 163 14.59 27.64 -12.59
CA PRO A 163 13.91 28.74 -11.91
C PRO A 163 12.39 28.59 -11.99
N LYS A 164 11.65 29.00 -10.95
CA LYS A 164 10.17 28.90 -10.88
C LYS A 164 9.46 29.43 -12.13
N SER A 165 10.00 30.46 -12.78
CA SER A 165 9.47 31.07 -14.02
C SER A 165 9.73 30.25 -15.29
N CYS A 166 10.65 29.29 -15.25
CA CYS A 166 11.12 28.51 -16.39
C CYS A 166 10.73 27.02 -16.31
N VAL A 167 10.07 26.60 -15.23
CA VAL A 167 9.61 25.22 -15.01
C VAL A 167 8.82 24.70 -16.21
N TYR A 168 9.14 23.48 -16.64
CA TYR A 168 8.53 22.90 -17.83
C TYR A 168 8.30 21.38 -17.69
N PRO A 169 7.07 20.88 -17.90
CA PRO A 169 5.85 21.62 -18.22
C PRO A 169 5.38 22.59 -17.10
N PRO A 170 4.53 23.59 -17.38
CA PRO A 170 4.15 24.60 -16.39
C PRO A 170 3.40 24.04 -15.16
N ARG A 171 3.62 24.65 -13.99
CA ARG A 171 2.80 24.42 -12.78
C ARG A 171 1.33 24.79 -13.06
N ASN A 172 0.40 24.13 -12.39
CA ASN A 172 -1.05 24.37 -12.47
C ASN A 172 -1.67 24.12 -13.84
N ALA A 173 -0.98 23.37 -14.72
CA ALA A 173 -1.51 22.93 -16.01
C ALA A 173 -1.46 21.40 -16.11
N PHE A 174 -2.52 20.80 -16.67
CA PHE A 174 -2.46 19.45 -17.21
C PHE A 174 -1.59 19.43 -18.45
N VAL A 175 -0.92 18.31 -18.73
CA VAL A 175 -0.05 18.17 -19.89
C VAL A 175 -0.73 17.25 -20.89
N ALA A 176 -0.71 17.62 -22.17
CA ALA A 176 -1.15 16.80 -23.29
C ALA A 176 -0.05 16.72 -24.34
N GLU A 177 0.38 15.51 -24.69
CA GLU A 177 1.41 15.24 -25.70
C GLU A 177 0.93 15.52 -27.12
N SER A 178 -0.39 15.45 -27.36
CA SER A 178 -0.98 15.62 -28.68
C SER A 178 -2.26 16.45 -28.63
N ARG A 179 -2.67 16.93 -29.82
CA ARG A 179 -3.95 17.63 -29.97
C ARG A 179 -5.14 16.72 -29.66
N ASP A 180 -5.06 15.45 -30.00
CA ASP A 180 -6.13 14.47 -29.72
C ASP A 180 -6.34 14.29 -28.21
N ILE A 181 -5.26 14.16 -27.43
CA ILE A 181 -5.34 14.11 -25.96
C ILE A 181 -5.96 15.42 -25.43
N PHE A 182 -5.50 16.57 -25.94
CA PHE A 182 -6.08 17.86 -25.55
C PHE A 182 -7.59 17.91 -25.80
N ASP A 183 -8.04 17.52 -26.99
CA ASP A 183 -9.46 17.58 -27.37
C ASP A 183 -10.32 16.58 -26.58
N HIS A 184 -9.81 15.37 -26.31
CA HIS A 184 -10.48 14.35 -25.50
C HIS A 184 -10.77 14.80 -24.06
N HIS A 185 -9.91 15.66 -23.50
CA HIS A 185 -10.00 16.13 -22.12
C HIS A 185 -10.55 17.55 -21.98
N SER A 186 -10.52 18.37 -23.04
CA SER A 186 -10.92 19.78 -23.00
C SER A 186 -12.29 20.00 -22.38
N LYS A 187 -13.28 19.21 -22.81
CA LYS A 187 -14.65 19.33 -22.29
C LYS A 187 -14.74 18.94 -20.80
N PHE A 188 -13.94 17.98 -20.34
CA PHE A 188 -13.92 17.60 -18.93
C PHE A 188 -13.25 18.70 -18.08
N ILE A 189 -12.11 19.23 -18.54
CA ILE A 189 -11.34 20.22 -17.79
C ILE A 189 -12.01 21.60 -17.78
N TYR A 190 -12.52 22.07 -18.93
CA TYR A 190 -13.03 23.43 -19.08
C TYR A 190 -14.54 23.57 -18.84
N ASP A 191 -15.34 22.55 -19.19
CA ASP A 191 -16.80 22.72 -19.23
C ASP A 191 -17.52 21.99 -18.09
N ASP A 192 -17.04 20.80 -17.67
CA ASP A 192 -17.74 20.05 -16.63
C ASP A 192 -17.79 20.80 -15.30
N PRO A 193 -18.89 20.68 -14.55
CA PRO A 193 -18.99 21.26 -13.22
C PRO A 193 -17.85 20.74 -12.33
N LEU A 194 -17.14 21.66 -11.70
CA LEU A 194 -16.15 21.30 -10.69
C LEU A 194 -16.84 20.64 -9.50
N PHE A 195 -16.23 19.57 -8.98
CA PHE A 195 -16.70 18.89 -7.79
C PHE A 195 -16.77 19.83 -6.58
N ASP A 196 -15.78 20.71 -6.46
CA ASP A 196 -15.73 21.81 -5.50
C ASP A 196 -15.55 23.14 -6.24
N LYS A 197 -16.50 24.05 -6.06
CA LYS A 197 -16.54 25.36 -6.73
C LYS A 197 -15.48 26.35 -6.20
N ARG A 198 -14.84 26.03 -5.08
CA ARG A 198 -13.74 26.83 -4.51
C ARG A 198 -12.44 26.65 -5.27
N ILE A 199 -12.31 25.54 -6.02
CA ILE A 199 -11.11 25.21 -6.78
C ILE A 199 -11.09 25.99 -8.09
N SER A 200 -9.93 26.52 -8.45
CA SER A 200 -9.70 27.16 -9.74
C SER A 200 -9.59 26.12 -10.86
N ARG A 201 -10.21 26.40 -12.03
CA ARG A 201 -10.02 25.55 -13.22
C ARG A 201 -8.55 25.59 -13.64
N LYS A 202 -8.00 24.42 -13.93
CA LYS A 202 -6.65 24.28 -14.48
C LYS A 202 -6.69 24.36 -16.01
N SER A 203 -5.57 24.72 -16.61
CA SER A 203 -5.41 24.71 -18.07
C SER A 203 -4.87 23.37 -18.56
N ILE A 204 -4.90 23.16 -19.87
CA ILE A 204 -4.18 22.08 -20.56
C ILE A 204 -3.07 22.73 -21.39
N HIS A 205 -1.83 22.32 -21.13
CA HIS A 205 -0.62 22.70 -21.83
C HIS A 205 -0.27 21.64 -22.87
N LEU A 206 -0.20 22.04 -24.15
CA LEU A 206 0.32 21.19 -25.21
C LEU A 206 1.85 21.10 -25.10
N LEU A 207 2.36 19.89 -25.02
CA LEU A 207 3.78 19.66 -24.87
C LEU A 207 4.56 20.11 -26.12
N ASP A 208 5.69 20.73 -25.88
CA ASP A 208 6.75 21.11 -26.82
C ASP A 208 8.02 20.41 -26.34
N GLU A 209 8.35 19.33 -27.03
CA GLU A 209 9.41 18.40 -26.64
C GLU A 209 10.80 19.06 -26.66
N SER A 210 10.98 20.10 -27.47
CA SER A 210 12.26 20.82 -27.60
C SER A 210 12.68 21.55 -26.33
N ARG A 211 11.74 21.72 -25.38
CA ARG A 211 11.97 22.37 -24.08
C ARG A 211 12.30 21.40 -22.97
N LEU A 212 12.22 20.09 -23.22
CA LEU A 212 12.64 19.08 -22.25
C LEU A 212 14.17 19.05 -22.18
N ARG A 213 14.71 18.92 -20.98
CA ARG A 213 16.15 18.76 -20.74
C ARG A 213 16.58 17.30 -20.82
N LEU A 214 15.66 16.40 -20.48
CA LEU A 214 15.86 14.96 -20.56
C LEU A 214 14.52 14.29 -20.87
N ASP A 215 14.51 13.41 -21.87
CA ASP A 215 13.40 12.51 -22.14
C ASP A 215 13.88 11.08 -21.99
N VAL A 216 13.34 10.37 -21.00
CA VAL A 216 13.73 8.99 -20.67
C VAL A 216 12.79 8.02 -21.39
N PRO A 217 13.30 7.22 -22.35
CA PRO A 217 12.49 6.25 -23.08
C PRO A 217 11.84 5.21 -22.17
N SER A 218 10.78 4.58 -22.68
CA SER A 218 9.97 3.57 -21.95
C SER A 218 10.73 2.29 -21.57
N GLN A 219 11.90 2.07 -22.16
CA GLN A 219 12.76 0.89 -21.94
C GLN A 219 14.04 1.20 -21.15
N GLU A 220 14.26 2.47 -20.79
CA GLU A 220 15.49 2.89 -20.13
C GLU A 220 15.24 3.22 -18.66
N SER A 221 16.21 2.83 -17.84
CA SER A 221 16.31 3.20 -16.43
C SER A 221 17.29 4.37 -16.29
N VAL A 222 17.04 5.29 -15.37
CA VAL A 222 17.94 6.42 -15.11
C VAL A 222 17.86 6.86 -13.66
N GLN A 223 18.96 7.43 -13.15
CA GLN A 223 19.02 8.20 -11.91
C GLN A 223 19.29 9.67 -12.26
N VAL A 224 18.48 10.57 -11.72
CA VAL A 224 18.65 12.02 -11.88
C VAL A 224 18.98 12.63 -10.53
N TYR A 225 20.11 13.32 -10.46
CA TYR A 225 20.59 14.03 -9.27
C TYR A 225 20.48 15.54 -9.48
N ASP A 226 20.19 16.27 -8.41
CA ASP A 226 20.21 17.73 -8.44
C ASP A 226 21.66 18.22 -8.44
N GLU A 227 21.98 19.19 -9.30
CA GLU A 227 23.32 19.75 -9.40
C GLU A 227 23.73 20.56 -8.15
N THR A 228 22.76 21.12 -7.42
CA THR A 228 23.01 22.02 -6.29
C THR A 228 23.34 21.27 -5.02
N ASP A 229 22.53 20.28 -4.66
CA ASP A 229 22.67 19.52 -3.41
C ASP A 229 23.27 18.12 -3.61
N GLY A 230 23.41 17.65 -4.86
CA GLY A 230 23.91 16.32 -5.18
C GLY A 230 22.95 15.19 -4.80
N GLU A 231 21.72 15.50 -4.40
CA GLU A 231 20.75 14.51 -3.93
C GLU A 231 19.92 13.94 -5.08
N LEU A 232 19.46 12.70 -4.91
CA LEU A 232 18.57 12.06 -5.88
C LEU A 232 17.25 12.82 -6.01
N VAL A 233 16.90 13.23 -7.23
CA VAL A 233 15.64 13.91 -7.58
C VAL A 233 14.59 12.91 -8.00
N VAL A 234 14.94 12.07 -8.98
CA VAL A 234 14.09 11.02 -9.51
C VAL A 234 14.94 9.85 -10.01
N MET A 235 14.44 8.64 -9.82
CA MET A 235 14.97 7.42 -10.40
C MET A 235 13.82 6.66 -11.04
N VAL A 236 14.07 6.06 -12.21
CA VAL A 236 13.18 5.06 -12.80
C VAL A 236 13.94 3.77 -13.05
N ILE A 237 13.34 2.65 -12.64
CA ILE A 237 13.82 1.30 -12.87
C ILE A 237 12.77 0.58 -13.72
N ARG A 238 13.18 0.15 -14.92
CA ARG A 238 12.36 -0.66 -15.83
C ARG A 238 12.47 -2.13 -15.51
N ASP A 239 11.43 -2.87 -15.87
CA ASP A 239 11.34 -4.32 -15.70
C ASP A 239 11.71 -4.78 -14.27
N VAL A 240 11.20 -4.05 -13.27
CA VAL A 240 11.65 -4.21 -11.87
C VAL A 240 11.25 -5.58 -11.28
N CYS A 241 10.16 -6.18 -11.78
CA CYS A 241 9.67 -7.48 -11.35
C CYS A 241 9.57 -8.44 -12.55
N LYS A 242 10.49 -9.41 -12.67
CA LYS A 242 10.51 -10.35 -13.81
C LYS A 242 9.50 -11.49 -13.67
N ASN A 243 8.83 -11.60 -12.52
CA ASN A 243 7.81 -12.61 -12.28
C ASN A 243 6.44 -12.09 -12.74
N GLU A 244 5.95 -12.59 -13.86
CA GLU A 244 4.65 -12.17 -14.42
C GLU A 244 3.48 -12.47 -13.47
N GLU A 245 3.50 -13.57 -12.73
CA GLU A 245 2.44 -13.90 -11.78
C GLU A 245 2.38 -12.91 -10.61
N ALA A 246 3.54 -12.47 -10.11
CA ALA A 246 3.64 -11.44 -9.08
C ALA A 246 3.13 -10.09 -9.60
N LEU A 247 3.48 -9.75 -10.84
CA LEU A 247 3.02 -8.52 -11.51
C LEU A 247 1.49 -8.54 -11.67
N ASN A 248 0.94 -9.65 -12.18
CA ASN A 248 -0.50 -9.85 -12.35
C ASN A 248 -1.23 -9.82 -11.01
N PHE A 249 -0.68 -10.44 -9.96
CA PHE A 249 -1.24 -10.38 -8.62
C PHE A 249 -1.39 -8.93 -8.12
N ALA A 250 -0.34 -8.12 -8.27
CA ALA A 250 -0.35 -6.72 -7.85
C ALA A 250 -1.33 -5.89 -8.70
N ASP A 251 -1.38 -6.15 -10.00
CA ASP A 251 -2.25 -5.48 -10.97
C ASP A 251 -3.75 -5.75 -10.73
N GLU A 252 -4.11 -7.00 -10.43
CA GLU A 252 -5.47 -7.39 -10.03
C GLU A 252 -5.91 -6.69 -8.74
N VAL A 253 -5.00 -6.55 -7.78
CA VAL A 253 -5.26 -5.81 -6.54
C VAL A 253 -5.55 -4.34 -6.82
N ILE A 254 -4.78 -3.71 -7.71
CA ILE A 254 -5.01 -2.32 -8.13
C ILE A 254 -6.37 -2.18 -8.80
N GLU A 255 -6.67 -3.08 -9.75
CA GLU A 255 -7.94 -3.09 -10.48
C GLU A 255 -9.13 -3.19 -9.54
N LYS A 256 -9.06 -4.15 -8.61
CA LYS A 256 -10.10 -4.41 -7.63
C LYS A 256 -10.29 -3.20 -6.73
N ALA A 257 -9.21 -2.64 -6.18
CA ALA A 257 -9.26 -1.46 -5.33
C ALA A 257 -9.88 -0.25 -6.05
N ALA A 258 -9.47 0.01 -7.29
CA ALA A 258 -10.00 1.10 -8.09
C ALA A 258 -11.50 0.91 -8.44
N LYS A 259 -11.97 -0.33 -8.63
CA LYS A 259 -13.38 -0.65 -8.88
C LYS A 259 -14.26 -0.59 -7.62
N THR A 260 -13.74 -1.01 -6.46
CA THR A 260 -14.56 -1.16 -5.24
C THR A 260 -14.49 0.04 -4.30
N ARG A 261 -13.47 0.90 -4.43
CA ARG A 261 -13.26 2.04 -3.54
C ARG A 261 -13.55 3.37 -4.22
N LYS A 262 -13.91 4.36 -3.40
CA LYS A 262 -14.11 5.73 -3.87
C LYS A 262 -12.76 6.37 -4.18
N SER A 263 -12.66 7.07 -5.31
CA SER A 263 -11.50 7.92 -5.60
C SER A 263 -11.38 9.02 -4.55
N SER A 264 -10.17 9.22 -4.04
CA SER A 264 -9.79 10.30 -3.12
C SER A 264 -9.64 11.65 -3.83
N ARG A 265 -9.48 11.64 -5.16
CA ARG A 265 -9.30 12.82 -6.01
C ARG A 265 -10.34 12.80 -7.12
N LEU A 266 -11.51 13.39 -6.84
CA LEU A 266 -12.64 13.44 -7.78
C LEU A 266 -12.49 14.47 -8.93
N PRO A 267 -11.78 15.61 -8.76
CA PRO A 267 -11.59 16.57 -9.85
C PRO A 267 -10.60 16.10 -10.94
N ASP A 268 -9.73 15.15 -10.60
CA ASP A 268 -8.68 14.67 -11.49
C ASP A 268 -9.19 13.54 -12.41
N PRO A 269 -8.72 13.45 -13.68
CA PRO A 269 -9.01 12.31 -14.54
C PRO A 269 -8.50 10.98 -13.95
N GLY A 270 -9.32 9.93 -14.07
CA GLY A 270 -9.00 8.58 -13.60
C GLY A 270 -9.38 8.32 -12.14
N TYR A 271 -8.79 7.29 -11.55
CA TYR A 271 -9.09 6.84 -10.18
C TYR A 271 -7.83 6.81 -9.34
N LEU A 272 -7.90 7.40 -8.15
CA LEU A 272 -6.86 7.30 -7.12
C LEU A 272 -7.49 6.87 -5.80
N THR A 273 -7.33 5.61 -5.44
CA THR A 273 -7.93 5.02 -4.24
C THR A 273 -6.89 4.83 -3.16
N GLN A 274 -7.22 5.17 -1.92
CA GLN A 274 -6.31 4.96 -0.80
C GLN A 274 -6.38 3.50 -0.30
N LEU A 275 -5.27 3.02 0.26
CA LEU A 275 -5.12 1.75 0.97
C LEU A 275 -4.25 1.95 2.24
N GLY A 276 -4.46 1.11 3.25
CA GLY A 276 -3.79 1.20 4.55
C GLY A 276 -4.46 2.12 5.56
N LEU A 277 -3.72 2.68 6.52
CA LEU A 277 -4.28 3.48 7.63
C LEU A 277 -5.03 4.73 7.16
N SER A 278 -4.72 5.24 5.97
CA SER A 278 -5.40 6.40 5.37
C SER A 278 -6.85 6.14 4.96
N THR A 279 -7.32 4.88 4.84
CA THR A 279 -8.69 4.58 4.38
C THR A 279 -9.77 4.68 5.46
N GLY A 280 -9.37 5.00 6.69
CA GLY A 280 -10.24 4.90 7.86
C GLY A 280 -10.40 3.45 8.33
N LEU A 281 -10.60 3.28 9.63
CA LEU A 281 -10.68 1.99 10.33
C LEU A 281 -12.02 1.27 10.07
N ARG A 282 -12.31 0.89 8.83
CA ARG A 282 -13.51 0.12 8.48
C ARG A 282 -13.24 -1.40 8.57
N LYS A 283 -14.31 -2.21 8.62
CA LYS A 283 -14.25 -3.68 8.81
C LYS A 283 -13.20 -4.32 7.90
N ILE A 284 -12.42 -5.24 8.47
CA ILE A 284 -11.44 -6.08 7.77
C ILE A 284 -12.14 -6.76 6.59
N ALA A 285 -11.82 -6.36 5.36
CA ALA A 285 -12.15 -7.11 4.18
C ALA A 285 -10.96 -8.01 3.80
N GLU A 286 -11.21 -9.18 3.25
CA GLU A 286 -10.18 -10.00 2.59
C GLU A 286 -9.37 -9.18 1.57
N GLU A 287 -10.02 -8.19 0.95
CA GLU A 287 -9.41 -7.21 0.05
C GLU A 287 -8.32 -6.35 0.73
N ASP A 288 -8.45 -5.99 2.02
CA ASP A 288 -7.44 -5.23 2.75
C ASP A 288 -6.18 -6.06 3.00
N VAL A 289 -6.35 -7.34 3.33
CA VAL A 289 -5.22 -8.27 3.52
C VAL A 289 -4.50 -8.47 2.19
N ARG A 290 -5.25 -8.73 1.11
CA ARG A 290 -4.68 -8.90 -0.23
C ARG A 290 -3.97 -7.62 -0.70
N GLY A 291 -4.58 -6.45 -0.46
CA GLY A 291 -3.97 -5.14 -0.70
C GLY A 291 -2.67 -4.94 0.07
N SER A 292 -2.67 -5.27 1.36
CA SER A 292 -1.50 -5.16 2.22
C SER A 292 -0.38 -6.12 1.81
N SER A 293 -0.70 -7.33 1.38
CA SER A 293 0.28 -8.26 0.78
C SER A 293 0.89 -7.72 -0.52
N ALA A 294 0.11 -7.07 -1.39
CA ALA A 294 0.64 -6.48 -2.62
C ALA A 294 1.57 -5.29 -2.33
N PHE A 295 1.22 -4.45 -1.36
CA PHE A 295 2.13 -3.39 -0.91
C PHE A 295 3.36 -3.93 -0.19
N ALA A 296 3.24 -5.02 0.57
CA ALA A 296 4.41 -5.68 1.16
C ALA A 296 5.34 -6.23 0.06
N LEU A 297 4.79 -6.81 -1.02
CA LEU A 297 5.58 -7.18 -2.20
C LEU A 297 6.33 -5.97 -2.77
N LEU A 298 5.63 -4.87 -3.06
CA LEU A 298 6.26 -3.65 -3.57
C LEU A 298 7.35 -3.11 -2.61
N TRP A 299 7.08 -3.07 -1.31
CA TRP A 299 8.05 -2.60 -0.33
C TRP A 299 9.31 -3.46 -0.33
N ASN A 300 9.17 -4.79 -0.41
CA ASN A 300 10.33 -5.69 -0.47
C ASN A 300 11.08 -5.61 -1.81
N ILE A 301 10.41 -5.28 -2.92
CA ILE A 301 11.08 -4.91 -4.19
C ILE A 301 11.91 -3.64 -3.98
N ILE A 302 11.32 -2.59 -3.41
CA ILE A 302 12.02 -1.31 -3.13
C ILE A 302 13.23 -1.53 -2.23
N LEU A 303 13.09 -2.29 -1.13
CA LEU A 303 14.21 -2.64 -0.24
C LEU A 303 15.37 -3.30 -1.00
N ALA A 304 15.05 -4.15 -1.97
CA ALA A 304 16.04 -4.88 -2.76
C ALA A 304 16.74 -4.01 -3.81
N VAL A 305 16.08 -3.00 -4.38
CA VAL A 305 16.62 -2.26 -5.55
C VAL A 305 16.90 -0.77 -5.31
N ALA A 306 16.25 -0.10 -4.36
CA ALA A 306 16.37 1.36 -4.21
C ALA A 306 17.59 1.79 -3.38
N PRO A 307 18.22 2.96 -3.66
CA PRO A 307 19.33 3.48 -2.86
C PRO A 307 19.04 3.54 -1.36
N SER A 308 20.08 3.41 -0.52
CA SER A 308 19.91 3.42 0.94
C SER A 308 19.25 4.71 1.44
N GLU A 309 19.56 5.87 0.85
CA GLU A 309 18.94 7.15 1.22
C GLU A 309 17.40 7.14 1.12
N VAL A 310 16.83 6.37 0.18
CA VAL A 310 15.39 6.22 0.02
C VAL A 310 14.84 5.32 1.13
N ILE A 311 15.50 4.20 1.40
CA ILE A 311 15.07 3.24 2.43
C ILE A 311 15.14 3.87 3.82
N ASP A 312 16.22 4.60 4.09
CA ASP A 312 16.47 5.24 5.36
C ASP A 312 15.48 6.38 5.62
N ASP A 313 15.07 7.13 4.59
CA ASP A 313 14.01 8.14 4.67
C ASP A 313 12.69 7.54 5.18
N PHE A 314 12.20 6.47 4.53
CA PHE A 314 11.00 5.76 4.98
C PHE A 314 11.15 5.16 6.38
N ARG A 315 12.28 4.52 6.69
CA ARG A 315 12.51 3.90 8.01
C ARG A 315 12.56 4.94 9.12
N GLN A 316 13.25 6.05 8.91
CA GLN A 316 13.32 7.16 9.87
C GLN A 316 11.93 7.76 10.08
N TYR A 317 11.17 7.99 9.01
CA TYR A 317 9.80 8.47 9.09
C TYR A 317 8.92 7.56 9.97
N LEU A 318 8.93 6.26 9.71
CA LEU A 318 8.14 5.28 10.47
C LEU A 318 8.56 5.21 11.93
N LYS A 319 9.88 5.17 12.18
CA LYS A 319 10.46 5.12 13.53
C LYS A 319 10.14 6.38 14.34
N ASN A 320 10.33 7.57 13.76
CA ASN A 320 10.15 8.84 14.45
C ASN A 320 8.70 9.07 14.88
N LEU A 321 7.73 8.55 14.12
CA LEU A 321 6.31 8.69 14.44
C LEU A 321 5.72 7.48 15.16
N GLY A 322 6.46 6.38 15.31
CA GLY A 322 5.93 5.13 15.85
C GLY A 322 4.73 4.62 15.04
N LEU A 323 4.77 4.77 13.72
CA LEU A 323 3.68 4.37 12.84
C LEU A 323 3.64 2.86 12.69
N LYS A 324 2.43 2.29 12.75
CA LYS A 324 2.21 0.87 12.42
C LYS A 324 2.49 0.62 10.94
N ARG A 325 2.82 -0.63 10.60
CA ARG A 325 2.92 -1.07 9.21
C ARG A 325 1.53 -1.32 8.62
N MET A 326 1.47 -1.46 7.29
CA MET A 326 0.25 -1.88 6.60
C MET A 326 0.00 -3.38 6.85
N ASP A 327 -0.88 -3.68 7.80
CA ASP A 327 -1.07 -5.00 8.40
C ASP A 327 -2.43 -5.65 8.08
N GLY A 328 -3.08 -5.22 7.00
CA GLY A 328 -4.42 -5.71 6.66
C GLY A 328 -5.45 -5.41 7.75
N ASN A 329 -5.30 -4.27 8.44
CA ASN A 329 -6.17 -3.84 9.56
C ASN A 329 -6.10 -4.83 10.73
N GLY A 330 -4.87 -5.19 11.12
CA GLY A 330 -4.56 -6.10 12.22
C GLY A 330 -4.66 -7.60 11.89
N ALA A 331 -5.00 -7.97 10.65
CA ALA A 331 -5.09 -9.36 10.22
C ALA A 331 -3.71 -10.00 9.96
N MET A 332 -2.68 -9.19 9.71
CA MET A 332 -1.31 -9.65 9.48
C MET A 332 -0.48 -9.48 10.74
N VAL A 333 -0.04 -10.61 11.30
CA VAL A 333 0.83 -10.62 12.48
C VAL A 333 2.19 -10.01 12.13
N HIS A 334 2.63 -9.03 12.92
CA HIS A 334 3.95 -8.42 12.81
C HIS A 334 4.47 -7.97 14.17
N ASP A 335 5.78 -7.86 14.24
CA ASP A 335 6.50 -7.18 15.31
C ASP A 335 6.40 -5.66 15.09
N TRP A 336 5.87 -4.96 16.09
CA TRP A 336 5.60 -3.54 16.03
C TRP A 336 6.87 -2.68 16.12
N GLU A 337 7.96 -3.19 16.71
CA GLU A 337 9.23 -2.47 16.84
C GLU A 337 10.03 -2.55 15.54
N THR A 338 10.10 -3.74 14.95
CA THR A 338 10.91 -3.99 13.76
C THR A 338 10.11 -3.80 12.46
N GLY A 339 8.79 -3.93 12.51
CA GLY A 339 7.91 -3.96 11.34
C GLY A 339 7.99 -5.27 10.55
N LEU A 340 8.69 -6.29 11.07
CA LEU A 340 8.79 -7.60 10.46
C LEU A 340 7.53 -8.41 10.73
N GLY A 341 6.95 -9.00 9.69
CA GLY A 341 5.72 -9.76 9.80
C GLY A 341 5.64 -10.90 8.80
N SER A 342 4.41 -11.35 8.57
CA SER A 342 4.11 -12.31 7.51
C SER A 342 3.10 -11.75 6.52
N TYR A 343 3.36 -11.97 5.24
CA TYR A 343 2.42 -11.66 4.16
C TYR A 343 2.35 -12.82 3.17
N THR A 344 1.23 -12.92 2.46
CA THR A 344 0.96 -14.03 1.57
C THR A 344 0.58 -13.54 0.18
N ILE A 345 1.23 -14.08 -0.83
CA ILE A 345 0.92 -13.87 -2.24
C ILE A 345 0.26 -15.14 -2.77
N LYS A 346 -0.93 -14.99 -3.34
CA LYS A 346 -1.70 -16.06 -3.97
C LYS A 346 -1.67 -15.86 -5.48
N VAL A 347 -1.05 -16.79 -6.19
CA VAL A 347 -0.99 -16.84 -7.66
C VAL A 347 -1.61 -18.15 -8.14
N PRO A 348 -1.94 -18.31 -9.44
CA PRO A 348 -2.48 -19.57 -9.93
C PRO A 348 -1.61 -20.77 -9.54
N GLY A 349 -2.19 -21.76 -8.86
CA GLY A 349 -1.49 -22.99 -8.44
C GLY A 349 -0.56 -22.85 -7.23
N HIS A 350 -0.26 -21.64 -6.74
CA HIS A 350 0.68 -21.45 -5.64
C HIS A 350 0.24 -20.40 -4.61
N GLU A 351 0.58 -20.67 -3.35
CA GLU A 351 0.42 -19.73 -2.24
C GLU A 351 1.77 -19.58 -1.52
N PHE A 352 2.35 -18.39 -1.62
CA PHE A 352 3.66 -18.09 -1.03
C PHE A 352 3.49 -17.20 0.19
N THR A 353 3.74 -17.76 1.38
CA THR A 353 3.82 -16.99 2.63
C THR A 353 5.26 -16.63 2.95
N PHE A 354 5.55 -15.35 3.09
CA PHE A 354 6.84 -14.80 3.48
C PHE A 354 6.79 -14.50 4.97
N HIS A 355 7.75 -15.04 5.73
CA HIS A 355 7.86 -14.85 7.18
C HIS A 355 9.07 -14.00 7.50
N GLY A 356 8.97 -13.13 8.51
CA GLY A 356 10.07 -12.26 8.93
C GLY A 356 10.45 -11.24 7.86
N ALA A 357 9.51 -10.85 7.00
CA ALA A 357 9.72 -9.84 5.97
C ALA A 357 9.15 -8.50 6.45
N GLU A 358 9.71 -7.37 5.99
CA GLU A 358 9.17 -6.06 6.34
C GLU A 358 7.79 -5.87 5.70
N LEU A 359 6.81 -5.49 6.52
CA LEU A 359 5.52 -5.02 6.01
C LEU A 359 5.63 -3.57 5.52
N ALA A 360 4.77 -3.21 4.59
CA ALA A 360 4.82 -1.93 3.91
C ALA A 360 4.54 -0.72 4.84
N PRO A 361 4.99 0.49 4.47
CA PRO A 361 4.51 1.73 5.08
C PRO A 361 2.97 1.81 5.11
N PRO A 362 2.36 2.47 6.11
CA PRO A 362 0.93 2.39 6.36
C PRO A 362 0.04 3.16 5.38
N THR A 363 0.59 4.04 4.55
CA THR A 363 -0.18 4.91 3.66
C THR A 363 0.20 4.67 2.23
N ALA A 364 -0.79 4.32 1.41
CA ALA A 364 -0.56 4.09 0.01
C ALA A 364 -1.80 4.38 -0.84
N VAL A 365 -1.60 4.39 -2.15
CA VAL A 365 -2.65 4.60 -3.15
C VAL A 365 -2.53 3.59 -4.29
N CYS A 366 -3.67 3.21 -4.85
CA CYS A 366 -3.80 2.50 -6.11
C CYS A 366 -4.40 3.44 -7.15
N ALA A 367 -3.79 3.50 -8.33
CA ALA A 367 -4.13 4.38 -9.43
C ALA A 367 -4.60 3.58 -10.65
N TRP A 368 -5.65 4.08 -11.32
CA TRP A 368 -6.08 3.60 -12.64
C TRP A 368 -6.35 4.79 -13.54
N ASN A 369 -5.55 4.94 -14.61
CA ASN A 369 -5.60 6.04 -15.59
C ASN A 369 -5.53 7.42 -14.91
N TYR A 370 -4.94 7.48 -13.72
CA TYR A 370 -4.88 8.69 -12.91
C TYR A 370 -3.92 9.69 -13.53
N CYS A 371 -4.39 10.92 -13.73
CA CYS A 371 -3.62 12.03 -14.26
C CYS A 371 -3.69 13.20 -13.28
N ARG A 372 -2.63 13.99 -13.17
CA ARG A 372 -2.63 15.19 -12.33
C ARG A 372 -1.80 16.28 -12.96
N HIS A 373 -2.30 17.51 -12.90
CA HIS A 373 -1.61 18.71 -13.37
C HIS A 373 -0.29 18.95 -12.63
N GLY A 374 0.56 19.84 -13.15
CA GLY A 374 1.83 20.24 -12.52
C GLY A 374 1.61 20.77 -11.10
N HIS A 375 2.10 20.06 -10.09
CA HIS A 375 1.94 20.40 -8.67
C HIS A 375 3.16 19.94 -7.87
N LEU A 376 3.19 20.29 -6.59
CA LEU A 376 4.12 19.73 -5.61
C LEU A 376 3.29 19.10 -4.49
N GLU A 377 3.87 18.17 -3.75
CA GLU A 377 3.23 17.63 -2.55
C GLU A 377 4.15 17.78 -1.34
N HIS A 378 3.55 18.21 -0.23
CA HIS A 378 4.22 18.22 1.05
C HIS A 378 3.97 16.89 1.76
N GLN A 379 5.05 16.16 2.03
CA GLN A 379 5.04 14.91 2.76
C GLN A 379 5.98 14.99 3.96
N PRO A 380 5.73 14.20 5.02
CA PRO A 380 6.57 14.18 6.23
C PRO A 380 7.93 13.48 6.04
N HIS A 381 8.24 13.04 4.82
CA HIS A 381 9.48 12.38 4.41
C HIS A 381 9.83 12.81 2.97
N LYS A 382 11.04 12.47 2.50
CA LYS A 382 11.66 13.04 1.31
C LYS A 382 11.22 12.37 0.00
N PHE A 383 10.88 11.08 0.00
CA PHE A 383 10.67 10.32 -1.23
C PHE A 383 9.28 9.68 -1.36
N VAL A 384 8.74 9.70 -2.58
CA VAL A 384 7.63 8.86 -3.01
C VAL A 384 8.18 7.73 -3.86
N ALA A 385 7.61 6.52 -3.72
CA ALA A 385 7.87 5.40 -4.60
C ALA A 385 6.56 4.91 -5.23
N ALA A 386 6.54 4.79 -6.56
CA ALA A 386 5.39 4.42 -7.36
C ALA A 386 5.75 3.32 -8.35
N TRP A 387 4.95 2.25 -8.41
CA TRP A 387 5.13 1.14 -9.33
C TRP A 387 3.95 1.08 -10.29
N THR A 388 4.21 1.29 -11.59
CA THR A 388 3.25 1.01 -12.66
C THR A 388 3.34 -0.48 -12.99
N THR A 389 2.27 -1.24 -12.71
CA THR A 389 2.21 -2.68 -12.92
C THR A 389 1.85 -3.01 -14.37
N SER A 390 0.83 -2.36 -14.92
CA SER A 390 0.40 -2.58 -16.30
C SER A 390 0.24 -1.27 -17.06
N ARG A 391 0.57 -1.34 -18.35
CA ARG A 391 0.28 -0.31 -19.35
C ARG A 391 -0.17 -0.99 -20.64
N ALA A 392 -1.37 -0.69 -21.10
CA ALA A 392 -1.87 -1.00 -22.42
C ALA A 392 -2.02 0.32 -23.20
N THR A 393 -1.53 0.33 -24.43
CA THR A 393 -1.59 1.48 -25.33
C THR A 393 -2.52 1.20 -26.50
N ASP A 394 -3.11 2.25 -27.06
CA ASP A 394 -3.78 2.16 -28.35
C ASP A 394 -2.72 2.07 -29.46
N PRO A 395 -2.72 0.99 -30.27
CA PRO A 395 -1.73 0.82 -31.34
C PRO A 395 -1.95 1.75 -32.54
N SER A 396 -3.10 2.43 -32.62
CA SER A 396 -3.39 3.37 -33.72
C SER A 396 -2.64 4.70 -33.59
N VAL A 397 -2.07 5.00 -32.42
CA VAL A 397 -1.22 6.18 -32.20
C VAL A 397 0.14 5.76 -31.67
N SER A 398 1.13 6.65 -31.79
CA SER A 398 2.47 6.37 -31.27
C SER A 398 2.44 6.10 -29.76
N PRO A 399 3.34 5.28 -29.21
CA PRO A 399 3.43 5.06 -27.76
C PRO A 399 3.59 6.35 -26.93
N PHE A 400 4.16 7.37 -27.57
CA PHE A 400 4.29 8.73 -27.07
C PHE A 400 2.91 9.42 -26.97
N ASN A 401 2.15 9.43 -28.06
CA ASN A 401 0.82 10.07 -28.13
C ASN A 401 -0.29 9.31 -27.39
N ASN A 402 0.07 8.27 -26.63
CA ASN A 402 -0.84 7.63 -25.69
C ASN A 402 -0.96 8.40 -24.36
N GLY A 403 0.00 9.28 -24.05
CA GLY A 403 0.04 10.07 -22.83
C GLY A 403 0.27 9.22 -21.56
N GLY A 404 -0.11 9.79 -20.41
CA GLY A 404 0.09 9.16 -19.09
C GLY A 404 1.55 9.10 -18.62
N HIS A 405 2.41 9.90 -19.23
CA HIS A 405 3.83 10.04 -18.90
C HIS A 405 4.01 10.78 -17.58
N PHE A 406 5.11 10.51 -16.89
CA PHE A 406 5.46 11.19 -15.65
C PHE A 406 6.48 12.29 -15.94
N TYR A 407 6.38 13.43 -15.25
CA TYR A 407 7.29 14.55 -15.42
C TYR A 407 7.83 15.00 -14.07
N MET A 408 9.15 15.23 -14.00
CA MET A 408 9.76 16.08 -12.99
C MET A 408 10.01 17.44 -13.64
N ALA A 409 8.97 18.27 -13.65
CA ALA A 409 8.94 19.52 -14.37
C ALA A 409 9.95 20.55 -13.82
N SER A 410 10.22 20.54 -12.51
CA SER A 410 11.30 21.34 -11.91
C SER A 410 12.64 21.12 -12.63
N HIS A 411 12.90 19.91 -13.11
CA HIS A 411 14.17 19.54 -13.76
C HIS A 411 14.04 19.39 -15.28
N GLY A 412 12.86 19.66 -15.85
CA GLY A 412 12.60 19.50 -17.28
C GLY A 412 12.71 18.04 -17.76
N VAL A 413 12.41 17.07 -16.89
CA VAL A 413 12.53 15.64 -17.19
C VAL A 413 11.16 15.05 -17.53
N ARG A 414 11.07 14.37 -18.67
CA ARG A 414 9.97 13.47 -19.00
C ARG A 414 10.42 12.02 -18.80
N ILE A 415 9.62 11.23 -18.11
CA ILE A 415 9.76 9.77 -18.01
C ILE A 415 8.61 9.16 -18.78
N GLN A 416 8.91 8.61 -19.96
CA GLN A 416 7.89 7.94 -20.75
C GLN A 416 7.34 6.75 -19.96
N ALA A 417 6.02 6.68 -19.86
CA ALA A 417 5.37 5.64 -19.07
C ALA A 417 5.61 4.24 -19.67
N SER A 418 5.68 3.24 -18.81
CA SER A 418 5.78 1.84 -19.22
C SER A 418 5.19 0.96 -18.13
N GLY A 419 4.76 -0.25 -18.50
CA GLY A 419 4.43 -1.28 -17.51
C GLY A 419 5.68 -1.71 -16.74
N ASN A 420 5.48 -2.42 -15.64
CA ASN A 420 6.55 -2.93 -14.77
C ASN A 420 7.67 -1.92 -14.46
N SER A 421 7.31 -0.67 -14.16
CA SER A 421 8.27 0.44 -13.93
C SER A 421 8.13 0.99 -12.52
N LEU A 422 9.23 1.02 -11.77
CA LEU A 422 9.32 1.66 -10.45
C LEU A 422 9.91 3.06 -10.62
N ILE A 423 9.19 4.09 -10.17
CA ILE A 423 9.64 5.48 -10.12
C ILE A 423 9.77 5.88 -8.66
N ILE A 424 10.91 6.44 -8.29
CA ILE A 424 11.17 7.01 -6.96
C ILE A 424 11.52 8.47 -7.16
N PHE A 425 10.84 9.39 -6.48
CA PHE A 425 11.04 10.82 -6.71
C PHE A 425 10.79 11.67 -5.47
N ARG A 426 11.33 12.89 -5.46
CA ARG A 426 11.08 13.88 -4.40
C ARG A 426 9.82 14.68 -4.72
N PRO A 427 8.71 14.52 -3.98
CA PRO A 427 7.44 15.16 -4.32
C PRO A 427 7.42 16.68 -4.05
N LYS A 428 8.42 17.21 -3.34
CA LYS A 428 8.59 18.65 -3.11
C LYS A 428 8.83 19.44 -4.40
N PHE A 429 9.35 18.79 -5.43
CA PHE A 429 9.59 19.39 -6.74
C PHE A 429 8.34 19.30 -7.60
N ILE A 430 8.20 20.22 -8.56
CA ILE A 430 7.02 20.24 -9.41
C ILE A 430 7.02 19.01 -10.31
N HIS A 431 5.95 18.24 -10.23
CA HIS A 431 5.76 17.01 -10.97
C HIS A 431 4.32 16.85 -11.44
N CYS A 432 4.12 15.98 -12.43
CA CYS A 432 2.78 15.65 -12.94
C CYS A 432 2.76 14.30 -13.65
N THR A 433 1.55 13.79 -13.84
CA THR A 433 1.26 12.71 -14.79
C THR A 433 0.37 13.30 -15.88
N SER A 434 0.82 13.25 -17.14
CA SER A 434 0.08 13.82 -18.26
C SER A 434 -1.26 13.12 -18.49
N LEU A 435 -2.13 13.84 -19.19
CA LEU A 435 -3.42 13.31 -19.63
C LEU A 435 -3.18 12.11 -20.55
N THR A 436 -4.14 11.19 -20.55
CA THR A 436 -4.08 9.97 -21.36
C THR A 436 -4.91 10.12 -22.62
N LEU A 437 -4.64 9.30 -23.64
CA LEU A 437 -5.51 9.25 -24.82
C LEU A 437 -6.96 8.85 -24.45
N GLN A 438 -7.16 8.15 -23.33
CA GLN A 438 -8.48 7.79 -22.86
C GLN A 438 -9.28 9.02 -22.40
N SER A 439 -10.42 9.28 -23.04
CA SER A 439 -11.35 10.30 -22.57
C SER A 439 -11.98 9.87 -21.23
N PRO A 440 -12.10 10.79 -20.24
CA PRO A 440 -12.77 10.50 -18.97
C PRO A 440 -14.27 10.20 -19.12
N ARG A 441 -14.90 10.62 -20.22
CA ARG A 441 -16.34 10.51 -20.45
C ARG A 441 -16.72 9.26 -21.25
N ILE A 442 -15.94 8.98 -22.30
CA ILE A 442 -16.24 7.91 -23.24
C ILE A 442 -14.97 7.09 -23.41
N PRO A 443 -14.91 5.89 -22.81
CA PRO A 443 -13.77 5.02 -22.98
C PRO A 443 -13.74 4.47 -24.41
N VAL A 444 -13.09 5.20 -25.32
CA VAL A 444 -13.03 4.86 -26.76
C VAL A 444 -11.77 4.10 -27.16
N THR A 445 -10.79 4.02 -26.27
CA THR A 445 -9.49 3.39 -26.56
C THR A 445 -9.27 2.14 -25.71
N ARG A 446 -8.26 1.35 -26.09
CA ARG A 446 -7.75 0.23 -25.29
C ARG A 446 -6.77 0.68 -24.20
N TYR A 447 -6.60 1.99 -24.01
CA TYR A 447 -5.64 2.53 -23.06
C TYR A 447 -5.97 2.12 -21.63
N CYS A 448 -4.97 1.60 -20.93
CA CYS A 448 -5.04 1.30 -19.51
C CYS A 448 -3.67 1.52 -18.89
N GLN A 449 -3.61 2.20 -17.75
CA GLN A 449 -2.42 2.31 -16.93
C GLN A 449 -2.81 2.12 -15.47
N ARG A 450 -2.19 1.15 -14.83
CA ARG A 450 -2.44 0.82 -13.42
C ARG A 450 -1.14 0.85 -12.65
N GLY A 451 -1.21 1.36 -11.43
CA GLY A 451 -0.06 1.39 -10.54
C GLY A 451 -0.46 1.59 -9.09
N MET A 452 0.54 1.51 -8.22
CA MET A 452 0.39 1.73 -6.79
C MET A 452 1.58 2.54 -6.26
N ALA A 453 1.39 3.31 -5.20
CA ALA A 453 2.43 4.18 -4.67
C ALA A 453 2.35 4.37 -3.16
N PHE A 454 3.51 4.58 -2.52
CA PHE A 454 3.60 5.07 -1.15
C PHE A 454 3.56 6.59 -1.14
N VAL A 455 2.44 7.13 -0.66
CA VAL A 455 2.18 8.58 -0.57
C VAL A 455 1.68 8.85 0.84
N SER A 456 2.34 9.76 1.56
CA SER A 456 2.00 10.06 2.96
C SER A 456 1.47 11.48 3.11
N SER A 457 0.28 11.61 3.71
CA SER A 457 -0.28 12.92 4.03
C SER A 457 0.57 13.64 5.08
N SER A 458 0.86 14.93 4.86
CA SER A 458 1.43 15.85 5.86
C SER A 458 0.62 15.94 7.15
N ARG A 459 -0.66 15.54 7.11
CA ARG A 459 -1.57 15.53 8.28
C ARG A 459 -1.44 14.27 9.14
N LEU A 460 -0.83 13.21 8.60
CA LEU A 460 -0.74 11.92 9.30
C LEU A 460 -0.02 12.02 10.66
N PRO A 461 1.10 12.76 10.84
CA PRO A 461 1.77 12.86 12.13
C PRO A 461 0.84 13.37 13.24
N LYS A 462 0.09 14.44 12.96
CA LYS A 462 -0.86 15.03 13.92
C LYS A 462 -2.03 14.10 14.20
N ALA A 463 -2.62 13.51 13.16
CA ALA A 463 -3.71 12.54 13.32
C ALA A 463 -3.26 11.33 14.15
N TRP A 464 -2.03 10.84 13.92
CA TRP A 464 -1.49 9.71 14.65
C TRP A 464 -1.25 10.02 16.13
N SER A 465 -0.70 11.20 16.46
CA SER A 465 -0.57 11.65 17.86
C SER A 465 -1.91 11.63 18.59
N LEU A 466 -2.95 12.21 17.97
CA LEU A 466 -4.30 12.23 18.55
C LEU A 466 -4.87 10.81 18.71
N TYR A 467 -4.61 9.92 17.75
CA TYR A 467 -5.02 8.53 17.85
C TYR A 467 -4.38 7.82 19.05
N LEU A 468 -3.07 8.03 19.28
CA LEU A 468 -2.35 7.48 20.44
C LEU A 468 -2.85 8.06 21.77
N GLU A 469 -3.28 9.32 21.78
CA GLU A 469 -3.95 9.96 22.93
C GLU A 469 -5.39 9.47 23.17
N GLY A 470 -5.91 8.58 22.32
CA GLY A 470 -7.28 8.07 22.41
C GLY A 470 -8.34 8.97 21.76
N LYS A 471 -7.96 10.08 21.11
CA LYS A 471 -8.85 11.04 20.43
C LYS A 471 -9.12 10.62 18.98
N LYS A 472 -9.73 9.45 18.81
CA LYS A 472 -9.91 8.80 17.49
C LYS A 472 -10.76 9.63 16.53
N GLU A 473 -11.81 10.27 17.02
CA GLU A 473 -12.71 11.10 16.21
C GLU A 473 -11.98 12.35 15.69
N GLU A 474 -11.20 13.03 16.54
CA GLU A 474 -10.39 14.19 16.12
C GLU A 474 -9.32 13.78 15.10
N ALA A 475 -8.62 12.67 15.34
CA ALA A 475 -7.68 12.11 14.38
C ALA A 475 -8.33 11.84 13.02
N LEU A 476 -9.53 11.23 13.03
CA LEU A 476 -10.29 10.96 11.82
C LEU A 476 -10.73 12.25 11.13
N GLN A 477 -11.17 13.27 11.87
CA GLN A 477 -11.53 14.57 11.28
C GLN A 477 -10.33 15.27 10.63
N ILE A 478 -9.11 15.13 11.16
CA ILE A 478 -7.91 15.66 10.52
C ILE A 478 -7.62 14.96 9.19
N LEU A 479 -7.77 13.63 9.16
CA LEU A 479 -7.55 12.84 7.94
C LEU A 479 -8.66 13.06 6.89
N LEU A 480 -9.90 13.20 7.34
CA LEU A 480 -11.07 13.41 6.47
C LEU A 480 -11.31 14.86 6.09
N GLY A 481 -10.77 15.81 6.85
CA GLY A 481 -11.02 17.23 6.68
C GLY A 481 -10.81 17.62 5.22
N HIS A 482 -11.83 18.24 4.63
CA HIS A 482 -11.74 18.72 3.26
C HIS A 482 -10.47 19.53 3.10
N GLY A 483 -9.74 19.29 2.00
CA GLY A 483 -8.59 20.09 1.65
C GLY A 483 -8.99 21.56 1.72
N ASP A 484 -8.45 22.28 2.69
CA ASP A 484 -8.02 23.64 2.41
C ASP A 484 -6.90 23.48 1.38
N GLU A 485 -7.29 23.30 0.11
CA GLU A 485 -6.39 23.44 -1.03
C GLU A 485 -5.77 24.85 -1.05
N SER A 486 -6.32 25.79 -0.26
CA SER A 486 -5.74 27.09 0.05
C SER A 486 -4.40 27.02 0.80
N ASP A 487 -4.02 25.89 1.38
CA ASP A 487 -2.66 25.71 1.94
C ASP A 487 -1.64 25.21 0.89
N GLU A 488 -2.09 24.77 -0.30
CA GLU A 488 -1.22 24.40 -1.45
C GLU A 488 -1.13 25.52 -2.51
N GLU A 489 -2.02 26.52 -2.46
CA GLU A 489 -1.79 27.84 -3.06
C GLU A 489 -0.87 28.64 -2.12
N ASP A 490 0.44 28.35 -2.19
CA ASP A 490 1.44 29.23 -1.61
C ASP A 490 1.29 30.63 -2.22
N SER A 491 0.60 31.53 -1.50
CA SER A 491 0.96 32.94 -1.56
C SER A 491 2.44 33.00 -1.20
N GLU A 492 3.27 33.70 -1.97
CA GLU A 492 4.72 33.85 -1.76
C GLU A 492 5.11 34.20 -0.29
N ASP A 493 4.16 34.74 0.48
CA ASP A 493 4.24 35.03 1.92
C ASP A 493 4.40 33.79 2.85
N SER A 494 4.03 32.57 2.44
CA SER A 494 4.07 31.36 3.30
C SER A 494 5.48 30.74 3.41
N GLU A 495 6.29 30.81 2.35
CA GLU A 495 7.68 30.32 2.32
C GLU A 495 8.62 31.27 3.07
N GLU A 496 8.47 32.60 2.91
CA GLU A 496 9.31 33.60 3.58
C GLU A 496 9.09 33.63 5.11
N ALA A 497 7.92 33.18 5.58
CA ALA A 497 7.63 32.98 6.99
C ALA A 497 8.33 31.73 7.58
N ARG A 498 8.64 30.72 6.77
CA ARG A 498 9.25 29.45 7.21
C ARG A 498 10.77 29.48 7.22
N GLU A 499 11.41 30.19 6.30
CA GLU A 499 12.88 30.43 6.34
C GLU A 499 13.32 31.25 7.56
N ALA A 500 12.43 32.01 8.20
CA ALA A 500 12.73 32.73 9.42
C ALA A 500 12.95 31.81 10.64
N ASN A 501 12.38 30.61 10.63
CA ASN A 501 12.48 29.65 11.75
C ASN A 501 13.76 28.79 11.73
N THR A 502 14.57 28.87 10.68
CA THR A 502 15.82 28.11 10.54
C THR A 502 17.09 28.93 10.77
N SER A 503 16.97 30.22 11.12
CA SER A 503 18.11 31.13 11.34
C SER A 503 18.44 31.35 12.82
N THR A 504 19.73 31.55 13.12
CA THR A 504 20.26 31.73 14.48
C THR A 504 19.73 33.00 15.18
N PRO A 505 19.64 33.03 16.53
CA PRO A 505 18.93 34.06 17.29
C PRO A 505 19.37 35.52 17.04
N GLU A 506 20.66 35.74 16.69
CA GLU A 506 21.20 37.08 16.45
C GLU A 506 20.71 37.73 15.14
N LEU A 507 20.43 36.94 14.10
CA LEU A 507 19.91 37.45 12.81
C LEU A 507 18.40 37.71 12.84
N ALA A 508 17.68 37.10 13.79
CA ALA A 508 16.24 37.27 13.95
C ALA A 508 15.86 38.68 14.46
N GLY A 509 16.68 39.28 15.34
CA GLY A 509 16.42 40.58 15.96
C GLY A 509 16.50 41.76 14.97
N THR A 510 17.52 41.78 14.11
CA THR A 510 17.71 42.82 13.08
C THR A 510 16.67 42.72 11.97
N ARG A 511 16.26 41.50 11.58
CA ARG A 511 15.19 41.28 10.59
C ARG A 511 13.81 41.67 11.15
N ALA A 512 13.53 41.46 12.43
CA ALA A 512 12.27 41.86 13.06
C ALA A 512 12.05 43.39 13.07
N LEU A 513 13.12 44.17 13.34
CA LEU A 513 13.07 45.63 13.28
C LEU A 513 12.85 46.15 11.84
N SER A 514 13.50 45.55 10.85
CA SER A 514 13.28 45.85 9.43
C SER A 514 11.84 45.53 8.97
N ARG A 515 11.28 44.40 9.44
CA ARG A 515 9.88 44.00 9.19
C ARG A 515 8.87 44.99 9.78
N ARG A 516 9.09 45.49 11.00
CA ARG A 516 8.23 46.51 11.61
C ARG A 516 8.24 47.81 10.82
N ALA A 517 9.41 48.24 10.32
CA ALA A 517 9.54 49.44 9.50
C ALA A 517 8.83 49.31 8.13
N ARG A 518 8.96 48.15 7.46
CA ARG A 518 8.27 47.89 6.18
C ARG A 518 6.75 47.82 6.34
N ARG A 519 6.25 47.18 7.41
CA ARG A 519 4.81 47.07 7.68
C ARG A 519 4.17 48.43 7.97
N VAL A 520 4.89 49.31 8.68
CA VAL A 520 4.44 50.69 8.90
C VAL A 520 4.41 51.47 7.59
N LYS A 521 5.44 51.37 6.73
CA LYS A 521 5.45 52.02 5.41
C LYS A 521 4.29 51.56 4.52
N ARG A 522 4.01 50.26 4.47
CA ARG A 522 2.92 49.72 3.65
C ARG A 522 1.55 50.19 4.13
N LYS A 523 1.33 50.19 5.44
CA LYS A 523 0.06 50.64 6.04
C LYS A 523 -0.20 52.14 5.78
N VAL A 524 0.83 52.97 5.84
CA VAL A 524 0.74 54.39 5.48
C VAL A 524 0.40 54.58 3.99
N SER A 525 1.01 53.79 3.10
CA SER A 525 0.71 53.84 1.67
C SER A 525 -0.71 53.38 1.33
N GLU A 526 -1.22 52.34 2.00
CA GLU A 526 -2.59 51.83 1.81
C GLU A 526 -3.64 52.83 2.32
N GLU A 527 -3.38 53.48 3.47
CA GLU A 527 -4.26 54.53 4.00
C GLU A 527 -4.28 55.78 3.11
N GLN A 528 -3.14 56.16 2.51
CA GLN A 528 -3.06 57.25 1.53
C GLN A 528 -3.86 56.91 0.26
N ALA A 529 -3.72 55.70 -0.28
CA ALA A 529 -4.47 55.27 -1.47
C ALA A 529 -5.99 55.19 -1.21
N GLN A 530 -6.42 54.73 -0.03
CA GLN A 530 -7.83 54.74 0.35
C GLN A 530 -8.38 56.16 0.53
N SER A 531 -7.58 57.07 1.08
CA SER A 531 -7.93 58.49 1.23
C SER A 531 -8.15 59.16 -0.14
N GLU A 532 -7.25 58.92 -1.11
CA GLU A 532 -7.40 59.42 -2.48
C GLU A 532 -8.63 58.83 -3.19
N LYS A 533 -8.88 57.53 -3.03
CA LYS A 533 -10.06 56.88 -3.60
C LYS A 533 -11.37 57.44 -3.03
N ARG A 534 -11.40 57.79 -1.73
CA ARG A 534 -12.55 58.47 -1.10
C ARG A 534 -12.76 59.87 -1.64
N LYS A 535 -11.69 60.64 -1.88
CA LYS A 535 -11.77 61.97 -2.51
C LYS A 535 -12.31 61.87 -3.95
N GLN A 536 -11.87 60.87 -4.72
CA GLN A 536 -12.36 60.64 -6.08
C GLN A 536 -13.85 60.27 -6.12
N LEU A 537 -14.32 59.41 -5.21
CA LEU A 537 -15.75 59.07 -5.11
C LEU A 537 -16.61 60.26 -4.69
N ALA A 538 -16.16 61.08 -3.75
CA ALA A 538 -16.89 62.28 -3.31
C ALA A 538 -17.02 63.34 -4.42
N THR A 539 -16.14 63.30 -5.43
CA THR A 539 -16.21 64.20 -6.60
C THR A 539 -17.15 63.66 -7.68
N ALA A 540 -17.44 62.35 -7.68
CA ALA A 540 -18.28 61.69 -8.68
C ALA A 540 -19.79 61.71 -8.34
N GLU A 541 -20.17 61.90 -7.07
CA GLU A 541 -21.58 61.91 -6.64
C GLU A 541 -22.30 63.26 -6.82
N GLY A 542 -21.65 64.25 -7.44
CA GLY A 542 -22.22 65.58 -7.72
C GLY A 542 -23.15 65.69 -8.94
N THR A 543 -23.48 64.58 -9.62
CA THR A 543 -24.38 64.61 -10.81
C THR A 543 -25.48 63.57 -10.68
N VAL A 544 -26.60 63.99 -10.09
CA VAL A 544 -27.86 63.24 -10.03
C VAL A 544 -28.67 63.53 -11.29
N ALA A 545 -29.14 62.46 -11.95
CA ALA A 545 -30.33 62.51 -12.81
C ALA A 545 -31.28 61.38 -12.38
N GLU A 546 -32.49 61.76 -11.99
CA GLU A 546 -33.57 60.87 -11.54
C GLU A 546 -34.07 59.95 -12.66
N VAL A 547 -34.34 58.68 -12.32
CA VAL A 547 -35.09 57.73 -13.17
C VAL A 547 -36.14 57.03 -12.28
N PRO A 548 -37.41 56.89 -12.73
CA PRO A 548 -38.51 56.39 -11.90
C PRO A 548 -38.57 54.84 -11.85
N PRO A 549 -39.34 54.26 -10.90
CA PRO A 549 -39.23 52.84 -10.58
C PRO A 549 -40.07 51.96 -11.51
N ALA A 550 -39.44 50.97 -12.14
CA ALA A 550 -40.10 49.90 -12.88
C ALA A 550 -40.40 48.69 -11.97
N GLY A 551 -41.61 48.15 -12.13
CA GLY A 551 -42.23 47.16 -11.25
C GLY A 551 -41.63 45.74 -11.27
N ARG A 552 -41.89 45.01 -10.18
CA ARG A 552 -41.52 43.60 -9.97
C ARG A 552 -42.40 42.64 -10.79
N PRO A 553 -41.83 41.60 -11.42
CA PRO A 553 -42.60 40.42 -11.82
C PRO A 553 -42.53 39.33 -10.74
N LYS A 554 -43.71 38.83 -10.36
CA LYS A 554 -43.87 37.57 -9.60
C LYS A 554 -43.57 36.39 -10.53
N ARG A 555 -42.66 35.49 -10.14
CA ARG A 555 -42.53 34.15 -10.76
C ARG A 555 -42.83 33.07 -9.73
N ALA A 556 -43.85 32.28 -10.04
CA ALA A 556 -44.26 31.09 -9.32
C ALA A 556 -43.25 29.94 -9.54
N ARG A 557 -42.86 29.27 -8.46
CA ARG A 557 -42.13 27.99 -8.50
C ARG A 557 -43.14 26.84 -8.61
N LYS A 558 -43.11 26.10 -9.71
CA LYS A 558 -43.65 24.73 -9.78
C LYS A 558 -42.52 23.75 -9.44
N LEU A 559 -42.72 22.95 -8.39
CA LEU A 559 -41.94 21.75 -8.07
C LEU A 559 -42.49 20.58 -8.90
N PRO A 560 -41.67 19.69 -9.47
CA PRO A 560 -42.14 18.37 -9.89
C PRO A 560 -42.04 17.36 -8.75
N ALA A 561 -42.97 16.42 -8.83
CA ALA A 561 -43.33 15.44 -7.83
C ALA A 561 -42.34 14.26 -7.72
N LYS A 562 -42.47 13.60 -6.57
CA LYS A 562 -41.87 12.34 -6.13
C LYS A 562 -42.03 11.22 -7.16
N PHE A 563 -40.98 10.41 -7.33
CA PHE A 563 -41.11 9.01 -7.75
C PHE A 563 -40.91 8.11 -6.54
N ARG A 564 -41.90 7.26 -6.29
CA ARG A 564 -41.90 6.14 -5.36
C ARG A 564 -41.66 4.85 -6.15
N ASP A 565 -40.97 3.93 -5.48
CA ASP A 565 -41.10 2.46 -5.49
C ASP A 565 -41.26 1.71 -6.82
N GLY A 566 -40.32 0.80 -7.06
CA GLY A 566 -40.40 -0.27 -8.06
C GLY A 566 -39.41 -1.38 -7.74
N GLU A 567 -39.93 -2.48 -7.20
CA GLU A 567 -39.30 -3.80 -7.09
C GLU A 567 -39.04 -4.44 -8.48
N LEU A 568 -38.40 -5.63 -8.47
CA LEU A 568 -37.99 -6.57 -9.55
C LEU A 568 -36.47 -6.49 -9.79
N GLY A 569 -35.60 -7.47 -9.46
CA GLY A 569 -35.77 -8.91 -9.29
C GLY A 569 -35.46 -9.62 -10.61
N TRP A 570 -34.24 -10.12 -10.86
CA TRP A 570 -33.97 -11.14 -11.88
C TRP A 570 -32.74 -12.01 -11.54
N ARG A 571 -32.92 -13.31 -11.80
CA ARG A 571 -32.00 -14.45 -11.64
C ARG A 571 -31.06 -14.55 -12.84
N GLY A 572 -30.08 -15.46 -12.72
CA GLY A 572 -29.00 -15.68 -13.67
C GLY A 572 -29.40 -16.20 -15.05
N ASN A 573 -28.42 -16.08 -15.95
CA ASN A 573 -27.74 -17.18 -16.62
C ASN A 573 -26.24 -16.87 -16.65
#